data_AF-A0A944BNC9-F1
#
_entry.id   AF-A0A944BNC9-F1
#
_cell.length_a   1.000
_cell.length_b   1.000
_cell.length_c   1.000
_cell.angle_alpha   90.00
_cell.angle_beta   90.00
_cell.angle_gamma   90.00
#
_symmetry.space_group_name_H-M   'P 1'
#
loop_
_entity.id
_entity.type
_entity.pdbx_description
1 polymer ?
#
loop_
_entity_poly.entity_id
_entity_poly.type
_entity_poly.pdbx_seq_one_letter_code
_entity_poly.pdbx_strand_id
1 'polypeptide(L)'
;LAKRKFATTAFCKEFRTMAQYNTVFHTLAKILPRHEIDRLDRKYRQGDKRRKTSRYVQFIVMLMAQTRGLKSLREIEQAQKSKQKRLYHLGVKSPVSRSALSRMNLVDAP
;
A
#
# COMPACT_ATOMS: atom_id res chain seq x y z
N LEU A 1 19.28 40.04 -6.57
CA LEU A 1 19.18 38.59 -6.86
C LEU A 1 19.53 37.78 -5.61
N ALA A 2 18.55 37.44 -4.76
CA ALA A 2 18.72 36.42 -3.73
C ALA A 2 17.39 36.07 -3.04
N LYS A 3 17.04 34.78 -3.11
CA LYS A 3 16.35 33.98 -2.07
C LYS A 3 14.87 34.29 -1.79
N ARG A 4 13.98 33.78 -2.66
CA ARG A 4 12.61 33.44 -2.25
C ARG A 4 12.63 32.07 -1.54
N LYS A 5 12.55 32.12 -0.21
CA LYS A 5 12.28 30.96 0.66
C LYS A 5 10.86 30.47 0.34
N PHE A 6 10.74 29.28 -0.25
CA PHE A 6 9.45 28.60 -0.35
C PHE A 6 9.12 28.01 1.02
N ALA A 7 8.13 28.61 1.66
CA ALA A 7 7.52 28.12 2.88
C ALA A 7 6.96 26.71 2.65
N THR A 8 7.49 25.75 3.39
CA THR A 8 6.90 24.44 3.62
C THR A 8 5.56 24.64 4.32
N THR A 9 4.47 24.43 3.60
CA THR A 9 3.12 24.38 4.15
C THR A 9 3.03 23.22 5.14
N ALA A 10 2.85 23.58 6.41
CA ALA A 10 2.47 22.71 7.49
C ALA A 10 1.14 22.01 7.14
N PHE A 11 1.18 20.72 6.87
CA PHE A 11 0.02 19.84 6.92
C PHE A 11 0.09 19.04 8.22
N CYS A 12 -0.05 19.74 9.34
CA CYS A 12 -0.40 19.13 10.61
C CYS A 12 -1.91 18.91 10.60
N LYS A 13 -2.36 17.79 10.04
CA LYS A 13 -3.72 17.28 10.29
C LYS A 13 -3.62 16.12 11.26
N GLU A 14 -4.03 16.43 12.49
CA GLU A 14 -4.35 15.56 13.62
C GLU A 14 -4.15 14.05 13.40
N PHE A 15 -2.95 13.56 13.74
CA PHE A 15 -2.81 12.16 14.12
C PHE A 15 -3.06 12.07 15.62
N ARG A 16 -4.32 11.84 16.00
CA ARG A 16 -4.67 11.40 17.35
C ARG A 16 -3.80 10.18 17.68
N THR A 17 -2.92 10.36 18.65
CA THR A 17 -2.14 9.32 19.29
C THR A 17 -3.08 8.36 19.99
N MET A 18 -3.41 7.23 19.36
CA MET A 18 -3.88 6.06 20.09
C MET A 18 -2.73 5.08 20.23
N ALA A 19 -2.15 5.08 21.43
CA ALA A 19 -1.31 4.00 21.92
C ALA A 19 -2.08 2.68 21.82
N GLN A 20 -1.44 1.67 21.24
CA GLN A 20 -1.84 0.27 21.22
C GLN A 20 -3.30 -0.04 20.84
N TYR A 21 -3.63 0.10 19.55
CA TYR A 21 -4.55 -0.87 18.96
C TYR A 21 -3.73 -1.83 18.13
N ASN A 22 -3.92 -3.10 18.43
CA ASN A 22 -3.82 -4.18 17.47
C ASN A 22 -4.69 -3.78 16.27
N THR A 23 -4.10 -3.00 15.36
CA THR A 23 -4.83 -2.17 14.38
C THR A 23 -5.86 -3.00 13.65
N VAL A 24 -7.03 -2.45 13.33
CA VAL A 24 -8.04 -3.11 12.46
C VAL A 24 -7.38 -3.76 11.24
N PHE A 25 -6.35 -3.11 10.69
CA PHE A 25 -5.48 -3.65 9.65
C PHE A 25 -4.75 -4.97 10.00
N HIS A 26 -4.21 -5.10 11.21
CA HIS A 26 -3.60 -6.34 11.71
C HIS A 26 -4.63 -7.45 11.94
N THR A 27 -5.81 -7.12 12.50
CA THR A 27 -6.91 -8.09 12.65
C THR A 27 -7.43 -8.56 11.30
N LEU A 28 -7.67 -7.64 10.37
CA LEU A 28 -8.05 -7.97 8.99
C LEU A 28 -6.97 -8.81 8.34
N ALA A 29 -5.70 -8.42 8.41
CA ALA A 29 -4.60 -9.17 7.80
C ALA A 29 -4.44 -10.58 8.39
N LYS A 30 -4.77 -10.79 9.67
CA LYS A 30 -4.77 -12.12 10.31
C LYS A 30 -5.91 -13.00 9.81
N ILE A 31 -7.07 -12.41 9.52
CA ILE A 31 -8.25 -13.12 9.00
C ILE A 31 -8.11 -13.40 7.50
N LEU A 32 -7.30 -12.60 6.79
CA LEU A 32 -7.11 -12.73 5.35
C LEU A 32 -6.30 -13.98 4.99
N PRO A 33 -6.91 -14.97 4.30
CA PRO A 33 -6.20 -16.18 3.93
C PRO A 33 -5.26 -15.87 2.76
N ARG A 34 -3.98 -15.66 3.07
CA ARG A 34 -2.93 -15.51 2.06
C ARG A 34 -2.97 -16.63 1.02
N HIS A 35 -3.25 -17.86 1.47
CA HIS A 35 -3.39 -19.03 0.61
C HIS A 35 -4.54 -18.91 -0.40
N GLU A 36 -5.69 -18.34 -0.01
CA GLU A 36 -6.81 -18.14 -0.94
C GLU A 36 -6.48 -17.03 -1.94
N ILE A 37 -5.84 -15.94 -1.51
CA ILE A 37 -5.41 -14.88 -2.44
C ILE A 37 -4.37 -15.42 -3.42
N ASP A 38 -3.42 -16.22 -2.97
CA ASP A 38 -2.43 -16.87 -3.84
C ASP A 38 -3.08 -17.92 -4.76
N ARG A 39 -4.13 -18.63 -4.31
CA ARG A 39 -4.92 -19.56 -5.12
C ARG A 39 -5.71 -18.83 -6.20
N LEU A 40 -6.35 -17.71 -5.85
CA LEU A 40 -7.06 -16.84 -6.78
C LEU A 40 -6.10 -16.18 -7.76
N ASP A 41 -4.92 -15.74 -7.29
CA ASP A 41 -3.86 -15.22 -8.16
C ASP A 41 -3.45 -16.27 -9.19
N ARG A 42 -3.28 -17.54 -8.80
CA ARG A 42 -2.98 -18.64 -9.74
C ARG A 42 -4.14 -18.95 -10.69
N LYS A 43 -5.38 -18.98 -10.19
CA LYS A 43 -6.58 -19.31 -10.98
C LYS A 43 -6.92 -18.24 -12.02
N TYR A 44 -6.80 -16.97 -11.65
CA TYR A 44 -7.15 -15.83 -12.48
C TYR A 44 -5.91 -15.11 -13.04
N ARG A 45 -4.74 -15.75 -13.04
CA ARG A 45 -3.52 -15.21 -13.65
C ARG A 45 -3.62 -15.23 -15.17
N GLN A 46 -4.42 -14.33 -15.72
CA GLN A 46 -4.47 -14.02 -17.14
C GLN A 46 -3.75 -12.69 -17.33
N GLY A 47 -2.41 -12.72 -17.34
CA GLY A 47 -1.65 -11.48 -17.47
C GLY A 47 -0.14 -11.61 -17.34
N ASP A 48 0.53 -10.65 -17.96
CA ASP A 48 1.96 -10.56 -18.27
C ASP A 48 2.92 -11.14 -17.19
N LYS A 49 3.75 -12.10 -17.62
CA LYS A 49 4.82 -12.73 -16.83
C LYS A 49 5.82 -11.70 -16.25
N ARG A 50 5.83 -10.46 -16.76
CA ARG A 50 6.70 -9.36 -16.27
C ARG A 50 6.26 -8.71 -14.97
N ARG A 51 5.10 -9.05 -14.38
CA ARG A 51 4.70 -8.51 -13.08
C ARG A 51 5.58 -9.04 -11.95
N LYS A 52 6.53 -8.20 -11.49
CA LYS A 52 7.46 -8.48 -10.38
C LYS A 52 6.81 -8.54 -8.99
N THR A 53 5.51 -8.24 -8.85
CA THR A 53 4.86 -8.09 -7.55
C THR A 53 3.56 -8.88 -7.51
N SER A 54 3.35 -9.60 -6.40
CA SER A 54 2.16 -10.45 -6.17
C SER A 54 0.88 -9.62 -5.96
N ARG A 55 -0.28 -10.14 -6.39
CA ARG A 55 -1.62 -9.56 -6.12
C ARG A 55 -1.90 -9.44 -4.64
N TYR A 56 -1.35 -10.33 -3.81
CA TYR A 56 -1.40 -10.21 -2.36
C TYR A 56 -0.76 -8.89 -1.87
N VAL A 57 0.40 -8.53 -2.42
CA VAL A 57 1.08 -7.27 -2.07
C VAL A 57 0.26 -6.06 -2.51
N GLN A 58 -0.32 -6.09 -3.72
CA GLN A 58 -1.23 -5.04 -4.19
C GLN A 58 -2.41 -4.87 -3.24
N PHE A 59 -3.04 -5.97 -2.84
CA PHE A 59 -4.19 -5.97 -1.95
C PHE A 59 -3.86 -5.36 -0.58
N ILE A 60 -2.76 -5.78 0.07
CA ILE A 60 -2.32 -5.24 1.36
C ILE A 60 -2.05 -3.72 1.27
N VAL A 61 -1.45 -3.26 0.18
CA VAL A 61 -1.19 -1.83 -0.05
C VAL A 61 -2.50 -1.05 -0.21
N MET A 62 -3.46 -1.56 -0.98
CA MET A 62 -4.76 -0.90 -1.18
C MET A 62 -5.60 -0.91 0.09
N LEU A 63 -5.57 -2.00 0.87
CA LEU A 63 -6.21 -2.08 2.18
C LEU A 63 -5.61 -1.07 3.16
N MET A 64 -4.29 -0.92 3.17
CA MET A 64 -3.62 0.13 3.95
C MET A 64 -4.05 1.53 3.50
N ALA A 65 -4.18 1.76 2.19
CA ALA A 65 -4.64 3.04 1.65
C ALA A 65 -6.08 3.36 2.11
N GLN A 66 -6.99 2.39 1.98
CA GLN A 66 -8.40 2.52 2.37
C GLN A 66 -8.56 2.79 3.87
N THR A 67 -7.89 2.01 4.72
CA THR A 67 -7.95 2.18 6.19
C THR A 67 -7.39 3.51 6.66
N ARG A 68 -6.55 4.16 5.86
CA ARG A 68 -5.95 5.47 6.16
C ARG A 68 -6.58 6.63 5.39
N GLY A 69 -7.58 6.36 4.55
CA GLY A 69 -8.22 7.37 3.71
C GLY A 69 -7.28 8.01 2.67
N LEU A 70 -6.22 7.32 2.25
CA LEU A 70 -5.25 7.84 1.27
C LEU A 70 -5.86 7.74 -0.14
N LYS A 71 -5.82 8.85 -0.89
CA LYS A 71 -6.41 8.93 -2.24
C LYS A 71 -5.35 9.04 -3.33
N SER A 72 -4.15 9.53 -3.01
CA SER A 72 -3.08 9.69 -3.99
C SER A 72 -2.09 8.51 -3.96
N LEU A 73 -1.70 8.02 -5.14
CA LEU A 73 -0.65 7.00 -5.26
C LEU A 73 0.69 7.46 -4.63
N ARG A 74 0.96 8.76 -4.61
CA ARG A 74 2.17 9.32 -3.98
C ARG A 74 2.10 9.21 -2.45
N GLU A 75 0.94 9.51 -1.87
CA GLU A 75 0.72 9.38 -0.43
C GLU A 75 0.80 7.92 -0.01
N ILE A 76 0.28 7.01 -0.83
CA ILE A 76 0.35 5.57 -0.61
C ILE A 76 1.81 5.09 -0.61
N GLU A 77 2.63 5.53 -1.57
CA GLU A 77 4.07 5.17 -1.60
C GLU A 77 4.82 5.72 -0.37
N GLN A 78 4.56 6.96 0.05
CA GLN A 78 5.16 7.54 1.25
C GLN A 78 4.72 6.81 2.53
N ALA A 79 3.44 6.45 2.64
CA ALA A 79 2.92 5.69 3.77
C ALA A 79 3.53 4.29 3.87
N GLN A 80 3.79 3.63 2.73
CA GLN A 80 4.50 2.35 2.70
C GLN A 80 5.92 2.48 3.25
N LYS A 81 6.69 3.49 2.77
CA LYS A 81 8.05 3.74 3.26
C LYS A 81 8.07 3.99 4.77
N SER A 82 7.12 4.76 5.29
CA SER A 82 6.97 5.04 6.73
C SER A 82 6.63 3.79 7.56
N LYS A 83 5.88 2.83 7.01
CA LYS A 83 5.40 1.64 7.72
C LYS A 83 6.04 0.34 7.25
N GLN A 84 7.18 0.42 6.57
CA GLN A 84 7.82 -0.72 5.91
C GLN A 84 8.08 -1.89 6.86
N LYS A 85 8.51 -1.62 8.10
CA LYS A 85 8.75 -2.67 9.11
C LYS A 85 7.49 -3.49 9.43
N ARG A 86 6.32 -2.85 9.55
CA ARG A 86 5.05 -3.55 9.81
C ARG A 86 4.58 -4.31 8.57
N LEU A 87 4.72 -3.70 7.40
CA LEU A 87 4.36 -4.31 6.11
C LEU A 87 5.23 -5.53 5.76
N TYR A 88 6.50 -5.52 6.18
CA TYR A 88 7.41 -6.65 6.03
C TYR A 88 6.88 -7.92 6.69
N HIS A 89 6.40 -7.82 7.94
CA HIS A 89 5.81 -8.94 8.67
C HIS A 89 4.49 -9.43 8.04
N LEU A 90 3.83 -8.59 7.25
CA LEU A 90 2.63 -8.95 6.49
C LEU A 90 2.96 -9.52 5.10
N GLY A 91 4.24 -9.64 4.72
CA GLY A 91 4.68 -10.23 3.44
C GLY A 91 5.04 -9.23 2.34
N VAL A 92 4.98 -7.92 2.61
CA VAL A 92 5.41 -6.88 1.67
C VAL A 92 6.90 -6.59 1.89
N LYS A 93 7.75 -7.29 1.14
CA LYS A 93 9.22 -7.23 1.29
C LYS A 93 9.82 -5.86 1.01
N SER A 94 9.28 -5.15 0.01
CA SER A 94 9.73 -3.82 -0.39
C SER A 94 8.53 -2.91 -0.73
N PRO A 95 8.68 -1.58 -0.56
CA PRO A 95 7.66 -0.64 -1.01
C PRO A 95 7.43 -0.77 -2.52
N VAL A 96 6.17 -0.74 -2.92
CA VAL A 96 5.75 -0.70 -4.33
C VAL A 96 5.82 0.74 -4.82
N SER A 97 6.55 0.97 -5.91
CA SER A 97 6.66 2.31 -6.50
C SER A 97 5.33 2.80 -7.06
N ARG A 98 5.12 4.12 -7.13
CA ARG A 98 3.95 4.73 -7.78
C ARG A 98 3.67 4.17 -9.18
N SER A 99 4.72 3.97 -9.98
CA SER A 99 4.61 3.45 -11.35
C SER A 99 4.21 1.96 -11.39
N ALA A 100 4.63 1.17 -10.40
CA ALA A 100 4.16 -0.20 -10.26
C ALA A 100 2.69 -0.25 -9.79
N LEU A 101 2.30 0.58 -8.82
CA LEU A 101 0.90 0.69 -8.38
C LEU A 101 -0.03 1.14 -9.50
N SER A 102 0.37 2.15 -10.28
CA SER A 102 -0.40 2.61 -11.43
C SER A 102 -0.64 1.49 -12.43
N ARG A 103 0.40 0.70 -12.76
CA ARG A 103 0.27 -0.44 -13.67
C ARG A 103 -0.59 -1.56 -13.11
N MET A 104 -0.55 -1.79 -11.80
CA MET A 104 -1.39 -2.80 -11.14
C MET A 104 -2.87 -2.44 -11.10
N ASN A 105 -3.17 -1.14 -11.05
CA ASN A 105 -4.53 -0.60 -11.00
C ASN A 105 -5.15 -0.41 -12.38
N LEU A 106 -4.35 -0.41 -13.45
CA LEU A 106 -4.86 -0.63 -14.79
C LEU A 106 -5.42 -2.04 -14.80
N VAL A 107 -6.73 -2.12 -14.62
CA VAL A 107 -7.50 -3.36 -14.71
C VAL A 107 -7.11 -4.00 -16.04
N ASP A 108 -6.61 -5.23 -15.98
CA ASP A 108 -6.57 -6.08 -17.16
C ASP A 108 -8.03 -6.36 -17.51
N ALA A 109 -8.67 -5.39 -18.17
CA ALA A 109 -9.98 -5.58 -18.76
C ALA A 109 -9.80 -6.63 -19.87
N PRO A 110 -10.74 -7.59 -20.00
CA PRO A 110 -10.71 -8.52 -21.12
C PRO A 110 -10.69 -7.78 -22.46
#